data_AF-A0AA39NUY5-F1
#
_entry.id   AF-A0AA39NUY5-F1
#
_cell.length_a   1.000
_cell.length_b   1.000
_cell.length_c   1.000
_cell.angle_alpha   90.00
_cell.angle_beta   90.00
_cell.angle_gamma   90.00
#
_symmetry.space_group_name_H-M   'P 1'
#
loop_
_entity.id
_entity.type
_entity.pdbx_description
1 polymer ?
#
loop_
_entity_poly.entity_id
_entity_poly.type
_entity_poly.pdbx_seq_one_letter_code
_entity_poly.pdbx_strand_id
1 'polypeptide(L)' 'FPFENDSIKGHKTHGQISCYVGVTMMVQHCSHLFTILVCGRFARFIRWDQSGAIVSKRFDYSKVKALL' A
#
# COMPACT_ATOMS: atom_id res chain seq x y z
N PHE A 1 -9.87 2.29 -11.12
CA PHE A 1 -9.01 1.09 -10.98
C PHE A 1 -9.71 0.04 -10.13
N PRO A 2 -9.57 -1.27 -10.41
CA PRO A 2 -10.43 -2.33 -9.82
C PRO A 2 -10.32 -2.52 -8.30
N PHE A 3 -9.33 -1.90 -7.63
CA PHE A 3 -9.09 -2.07 -6.19
C PHE A 3 -9.14 -0.76 -5.40
N GLU A 4 -9.43 0.34 -6.10
CA GLU A 4 -9.50 1.68 -5.54
C GLU A 4 -10.87 1.88 -4.88
N ASN A 5 -10.87 2.52 -3.73
CA ASN A 5 -12.09 2.77 -2.97
C ASN A 5 -12.60 4.18 -3.30
N ASP A 6 -13.82 4.29 -3.83
CA ASP A 6 -14.45 5.58 -4.19
C ASP A 6 -14.87 6.43 -2.99
N SER A 7 -14.70 5.93 -1.76
CA SER A 7 -14.91 6.75 -0.56
C SER A 7 -13.89 7.91 -0.50
N ILE A 8 -14.36 9.10 -0.13
CA ILE A 8 -13.52 10.29 0.14
C ILE A 8 -12.38 9.96 1.10
N LYS A 9 -12.64 9.12 2.12
CA LYS A 9 -11.60 8.70 3.08
C LYS A 9 -10.53 7.84 2.40
N GLY A 10 -10.95 6.93 1.52
CA GLY A 10 -10.04 6.10 0.73
C GLY A 10 -9.11 6.93 -0.15
N HIS A 11 -9.68 7.93 -0.85
CA HIS A 11 -8.89 8.81 -1.71
C HIS A 11 -7.88 9.66 -0.92
N LYS A 12 -8.27 10.18 0.25
CA LYS A 12 -7.36 10.91 1.15
C LYS A 12 -6.23 10.03 1.67
N THR A 13 -6.54 8.82 2.13
CA THR A 13 -5.51 7.87 2.60
C THR A 13 -4.56 7.50 1.45
N HIS A 14 -5.06 7.29 0.24
CA HIS A 14 -4.23 7.02 -0.94
C HIS A 14 -3.26 8.18 -1.22
N GLY A 15 -3.76 9.42 -1.25
CA GLY A 15 -2.92 10.60 -1.46
C GLY A 15 -1.83 10.76 -0.41
N GLN A 16 -2.15 10.50 0.86
CA GLN A 16 -1.16 10.53 1.95
C GLN A 16 -0.06 9.48 1.77
N ILE A 17 -0.44 8.23 1.50
CA ILE A 17 0.53 7.14 1.31
C ILE A 17 1.43 7.45 0.10
N SER A 18 0.84 7.92 -1.01
CA SER A 18 1.60 8.30 -2.20
C SER A 18 2.62 9.40 -1.90
N CYS A 19 2.24 10.42 -1.11
CA CYS A 19 3.15 11.47 -0.68
C CYS A 19 4.31 10.93 0.17
N TYR A 20 4.03 10.09 1.17
CA TYR A 20 5.07 9.50 2.02
C TYR A 20 6.04 8.62 1.23
N VAL A 21 5.51 7.84 0.29
CA VAL A 21 6.31 6.98 -0.58
C VAL A 21 7.19 7.81 -1.48
N GLY A 22 6.65 8.85 -2.14
CA GLY A 22 7.42 9.74 -2.99
C GLY A 22 8.59 10.38 -2.25
N VAL A 23 8.35 10.92 -1.05
CA VAL A 23 9.42 11.49 -0.21
C VAL A 23 10.44 10.42 0.17
N THR A 24 10.00 9.23 0.57
CA THR A 24 10.90 8.14 0.95
C THR A 24 11.78 7.70 -0.22
N MET A 25 11.21 7.54 -1.42
CA MET A 25 11.93 7.16 -2.63
C MET A 25 12.95 8.22 -3.04
N MET A 26 12.60 9.50 -2.90
CA MET A 26 13.52 10.62 -3.16
C MET A 26 14.69 10.63 -2.17
N VAL A 27 14.41 10.49 -0.86
CA VAL A 27 15.45 10.54 0.19
C VAL A 27 16.36 9.32 0.13
N GLN A 28 15.81 8.13 -0.13
CA GLN A 28 16.58 6.88 -0.18
C GLN A 28 17.20 6.60 -1.57
N HIS A 29 16.99 7.51 -2.55
CA HIS A 29 17.39 7.34 -3.94
C HIS A 29 17.01 5.95 -4.50
N CYS A 30 15.77 5.53 -4.23
CA CYS A 30 15.27 4.21 -4.59
C CYS A 30 14.14 4.32 -5.63
N SER A 31 14.25 3.57 -6.73
CA SER A 31 13.25 3.54 -7.80
C SER A 31 12.04 2.63 -7.51
N HIS A 32 12.11 1.77 -6.49
CA HIS A 32 11.06 0.81 -6.16
C HIS A 32 10.85 0.70 -4.65
N LEU A 33 9.63 0.93 -4.18
CA LEU A 33 9.30 0.78 -2.76
C LEU A 33 8.20 -0.27 -2.57
N PHE A 34 8.39 -1.17 -1.62
CA PHE A 34 7.35 -2.09 -1.18
C PHE A 34 6.79 -1.63 0.16
N THR A 35 5.48 -1.50 0.23
CA THR A 35 4.77 -1.11 1.45
C THR A 35 3.62 -2.07 1.72
N ILE A 36 3.26 -2.22 2.99
CA ILE A 36 2.12 -3.02 3.43
C ILE A 36 1.10 -2.07 4.02
N LEU A 37 -0.10 -2.03 3.43
CA LEU A 37 -1.23 -1.29 3.97
C LEU A 37 -2.06 -2.22 4.85
N VAL A 38 -2.14 -1.92 6.14
CA VAL A 38 -2.93 -2.67 7.12
C VAL A 38 -4.24 -1.92 7.40
N CYS A 39 -5.36 -2.59 7.16
CA CYS A 39 -6.71 -2.08 7.37
C CYS A 39 -7.51 -3.06 8.22
N GLY A 40 -7.48 -2.89 9.54
CA GLY A 40 -8.10 -3.84 10.47
C GLY A 40 -7.49 -5.23 10.30
N ARG A 41 -8.31 -6.27 10.10
CA ARG A 41 -7.85 -7.66 9.90
C ARG A 41 -7.27 -7.96 8.52
N PHE A 42 -7.32 -7.00 7.59
CA PHE A 42 -6.87 -7.20 6.22
C PHE A 42 -5.59 -6.41 5.94
N ALA A 43 -4.72 -6.98 5.12
CA ALA A 43 -3.53 -6.32 4.60
C ALA A 43 -3.51 -6.35 3.06
N ARG A 44 -2.78 -5.41 2.47
CA ARG A 44 -2.46 -5.36 1.04
C ARG A 44 -0.97 -5.09 0.85
N PHE A 45 -0.36 -5.78 -0.10
CA PHE A 45 0.96 -5.41 -0.60
C PHE A 45 0.80 -4.34 -1.67
N ILE A 46 1.63 -3.31 -1.59
CA ILE A 46 1.69 -2.25 -2.58
C ILE A 46 3.14 -2.13 -3.03
N ARG A 47 3.37 -2.36 -4.31
CA ARG A 47 4.62 -2.04 -4.99
C ARG A 47 4.45 -0.67 -5.64
N TRP A 48 5.39 0.22 -5.37
CA TRP A 48 5.49 1.54 -5.96
C TRP A 48 6.63 1.57 -6.96
N ASP A 49 6.39 2.20 -8.09
CA ASP A 49 7.36 2.52 -9.13
C ASP A 49 7.11 3.96 -9.63
N GLN A 50 8.01 4.52 -10.44
CA GLN A 50 7.86 5.91 -10.92
C GLN A 50 6.62 6.14 -11.80
N SER A 51 6.02 5.08 -12.36
CA SER A 51 4.78 5.11 -13.15
C SER A 51 3.52 5.00 -12.28
N GLY A 52 3.64 4.54 -11.03
CA GLY A 52 2.50 4.43 -10.11
C GLY A 52 2.61 3.31 -9.08
N ALA A 53 1.46 2.70 -8.77
CA ALA A 53 1.32 1.69 -7.73
C ALA A 53 0.59 0.44 -8.22
N ILE A 54 1.20 -0.73 -7.98
CA ILE A 54 0.58 -2.04 -8.19
C ILE A 54 0.18 -2.58 -6.83
N VAL A 55 -1.13 -2.86 -6.67
CA VAL A 55 -1.72 -3.28 -5.39
C VAL A 55 -2.18 -4.74 -5.49
N SER A 56 -1.84 -5.55 -4.48
CA SER A 56 -2.34 -6.93 -4.38
C SER A 56 -3.82 -6.97 -3.98
N LYS A 57 -4.46 -8.13 -4.21
CA LYS A 57 -5.73 -8.43 -3.55
C LYS A 57 -5.54 -8.35 -2.02
N ARG A 58 -6.58 -7.90 -1.31
CA ARG A 58 -6.59 -7.92 0.15
C ARG A 58 -6.51 -9.37 0.66
N PHE A 59 -5.72 -9.59 1.70
CA PHE A 59 -5.66 -10.87 2.38
C PHE A 59 -5.86 -10.68 3.89
N ASP A 60 -6.44 -11.67 4.54
CA ASP A 60 -6.63 -11.67 5.99
C ASP A 60 -5.36 -12.22 6.64
N TYR A 61 -4.57 -11.35 7.27
CA TYR A 61 -3.32 -11.74 7.90
C TYR A 61 -3.53 -12.35 9.29
N SER A 62 -4.72 -12.21 9.88
CA SER A 62 -5.05 -12.82 11.18
C SER A 62 -5.32 -14.32 11.09
N LYS A 63 -5.72 -14.79 9.90
CA LYS A 63 -5.94 -16.22 9.62
C LYS A 63 -4.65 -16.98 9.38
N VAL A 64 -3.55 -16.29 9.09
CA VAL A 64 -2.24 -16.91 8.96
C VAL A 64 -1.69 -17.11 10.38
N LYS A 65 -1.91 -18.29 10.97
CA LYS A 65 -1.12 -18.77 12.11
C LYS A 65 0.31 -18.97 11.62
N ALA A 66 1.15 -17.95 11.76
CA ALA A 66 2.59 -18.11 11.62
C ALA A 66 3.10 -18.89 12.84
N LEU A 67 3.31 -20.19 12.63
CA LEU A 67 4.21 -21.10 13.35
C LEU A 67 4.71 -20.59 14.71
N LEU A 68 3.92 -20.87 15.77
CA LEU A 68 4.37 -20.99 17.16
C LEU A 68 3.86 -22.33 17.67
#